data_AF-A0A4S8NNC1-F1
#
_entry.id   AF-A0A4S8NNC1-F1
#
_cell.length_a   1.000
_cell.length_b   1.000
_cell.length_c   1.000
_cell.angle_alpha   90.00
_cell.angle_beta   90.00
_cell.angle_gamma   90.00
#
_symmetry.space_group_name_H-M   'P 1'
#
loop_
_entity.id
_entity.type
_entity.pdbx_description
1 polymer ?
#
loop_
_entity_poly.entity_id
_entity_poly.type
_entity_poly.pdbx_seq_one_letter_code
_entity_poly.pdbx_strand_id
1 'polypeptide(L)'
;MALAVLPGLAGTASAAAPAITLAAPAAAAGASTSLTVTVADEGAPVPGASVDVERWDGAAWQPVTGSPVVAGADGRAAVDLVVDRAPARNRVRASYDGVTGEHQLTIRPVATRTTITARSAIVDGRRMYLRMDWRTTAGDPVPAGKVVLQRRLDGRWRTVGTFTTNEAGWARVLLRPRVDSRFRAIGHGNAWAQRSISATHLIDNRPPGVPVRLPAGAPSPRVRLPAQARASTAGADAVVTAIPAGVWNSMVGRSWHRGCPVGRSGLRLLRINYWDYHGYRRRGELVAAAGVVHQMAGALAEMYAARLPIRSMYRVDRFGWSGRLQGADDYRSMAAGNSSAFNCRWVVGRGGVRSPHSYGRSLDINTWENPYRSSHGWVPNAWWPSRSNARVAWRSSRHQVVRIMARHGLRWTYGNGDSQHFDAVPRHGRLLVVPGCEGVVCH
;
A
#
# COMPACT_ATOMS: atom_id res chain seq x y z
N MET A 1 -49.29 -85.73 47.51
CA MET A 1 -49.92 -84.44 47.09
C MET A 1 -48.94 -83.78 46.13
N ALA A 2 -49.40 -83.48 44.92
CA ALA A 2 -48.62 -83.15 43.74
C ALA A 2 -47.84 -81.83 43.85
N LEU A 3 -46.66 -81.75 43.21
CA LEU A 3 -46.11 -80.48 42.73
C LEU A 3 -45.85 -80.62 41.22
N ALA A 4 -46.63 -79.89 40.44
CA ALA A 4 -46.61 -79.87 38.99
C ALA A 4 -45.37 -79.15 38.47
N VAL A 5 -44.73 -79.75 37.46
CA VAL A 5 -43.70 -79.12 36.62
C VAL A 5 -44.43 -78.30 35.56
N LEU A 6 -44.20 -76.98 35.53
CA LEU A 6 -44.61 -76.10 34.44
C LEU A 6 -43.46 -76.02 33.41
N PRO A 7 -43.75 -76.11 32.09
CA PRO A 7 -42.74 -76.03 31.05
C PRO A 7 -42.29 -74.58 30.80
N GLY A 8 -41.01 -74.42 30.51
CA GLY A 8 -40.42 -73.13 30.14
C GLY A 8 -40.99 -72.61 28.82
N LEU A 9 -41.40 -71.34 28.83
CA LEU A 9 -41.67 -70.58 27.63
C LEU A 9 -40.34 -70.23 26.97
N ALA A 10 -40.06 -70.87 25.83
CA ALA A 10 -39.00 -70.49 24.92
C ALA A 10 -39.23 -69.04 24.46
N GLY A 11 -38.26 -68.16 24.71
CA GLY A 11 -38.25 -66.82 24.17
C GLY A 11 -38.22 -66.89 22.64
N THR A 12 -39.16 -66.21 21.98
CA THR A 12 -39.06 -65.94 20.56
C THR A 12 -37.85 -65.04 20.33
N ALA A 13 -36.79 -65.61 19.76
CA ALA A 13 -35.69 -64.84 19.21
C ALA A 13 -36.28 -63.88 18.15
N SER A 14 -36.19 -62.59 18.41
CA SER A 14 -36.45 -61.56 17.41
C SER A 14 -35.40 -61.74 16.32
N ALA A 15 -35.80 -62.17 15.13
CA ALA A 15 -34.92 -62.20 13.96
C ALA A 15 -34.27 -60.83 13.80
N ALA A 16 -32.94 -60.79 13.79
CA ALA A 16 -32.24 -59.53 13.62
C ALA A 16 -32.39 -59.09 12.16
N ALA A 17 -32.90 -57.88 11.93
CA ALA A 17 -33.07 -57.36 10.57
C ALA A 17 -31.73 -57.37 9.80
N PRO A 18 -31.77 -57.55 8.46
CA PRO A 18 -30.56 -57.53 7.64
C PRO A 18 -29.77 -56.24 7.85
N ALA A 19 -28.45 -56.33 7.89
CA ALA A 19 -27.54 -55.21 8.05
C ALA A 19 -26.82 -54.94 6.74
N ILE A 20 -26.78 -53.66 6.34
CA ILE A 20 -26.02 -53.21 5.17
C ILE A 20 -24.93 -52.23 5.62
N THR A 21 -23.69 -52.51 5.23
CA THR A 21 -22.54 -51.66 5.54
C THR A 21 -21.78 -51.29 4.27
N LEU A 22 -21.22 -50.09 4.27
CA LEU A 22 -20.58 -49.48 3.12
C LEU A 22 -19.19 -48.97 3.51
N ALA A 23 -18.19 -49.28 2.70
CA ALA A 23 -16.82 -48.81 2.89
C ALA A 23 -16.15 -48.51 1.55
N ALA A 24 -15.38 -47.42 1.49
CA ALA A 24 -14.54 -47.09 0.35
C ALA A 24 -13.23 -46.45 0.83
N PRO A 25 -12.08 -46.73 0.19
CA PRO A 25 -10.85 -46.01 0.46
C PRO A 25 -10.94 -44.55 0.00
N ALA A 26 -10.20 -43.67 0.65
CA ALA A 26 -10.09 -42.27 0.23
C ALA A 26 -9.39 -42.16 -1.14
N ALA A 27 -9.96 -41.39 -2.06
CA ALA A 27 -9.39 -41.18 -3.39
C ALA A 27 -9.30 -39.68 -3.73
N ALA A 28 -8.41 -39.36 -4.67
CA ALA A 28 -8.25 -37.99 -5.15
C ALA A 28 -9.56 -37.49 -5.79
N ALA A 29 -9.88 -36.22 -5.64
CA ALA A 29 -11.05 -35.66 -6.33
C ALA A 29 -10.91 -35.81 -7.85
N GLY A 30 -11.95 -36.35 -8.49
CA GLY A 30 -11.97 -36.73 -9.90
C GLY A 30 -11.39 -38.12 -10.21
N ALA A 31 -10.84 -38.83 -9.21
CA ALA A 31 -10.40 -40.22 -9.38
C ALA A 31 -11.49 -41.20 -8.94
N SER A 32 -11.45 -42.42 -9.49
CA SER A 32 -12.31 -43.53 -9.08
C SER A 32 -11.89 -44.11 -7.73
N THR A 33 -12.87 -44.56 -6.96
CA THR A 33 -12.72 -45.40 -5.76
C THR A 33 -13.73 -46.54 -5.83
N SER A 34 -13.39 -47.69 -5.27
CA SER A 34 -14.29 -48.84 -5.24
C SER A 34 -15.06 -48.85 -3.92
N LEU A 35 -16.38 -48.68 -4.00
CA LEU A 35 -17.29 -48.79 -2.86
C LEU A 35 -17.65 -50.25 -2.66
N THR A 36 -17.25 -50.82 -1.53
CA THR A 36 -17.67 -52.15 -1.09
C THR A 36 -18.96 -52.03 -0.28
N VAL A 37 -19.99 -52.73 -0.72
CA VAL A 37 -21.24 -52.92 0.02
C VAL A 37 -21.26 -54.34 0.57
N THR A 38 -21.48 -54.49 1.87
CA THR A 38 -21.61 -55.79 2.53
C THR A 38 -23.02 -55.95 3.06
N VAL A 39 -23.69 -57.02 2.65
CA VAL A 39 -25.03 -57.40 3.12
C VAL A 39 -24.88 -58.64 3.99
N ALA A 40 -25.38 -58.55 5.22
CA ALA A 40 -25.40 -59.66 6.16
C ALA A 40 -26.78 -59.78 6.83
N ASP A 41 -27.22 -61.00 7.09
CA ASP A 41 -28.42 -61.29 7.85
C ASP A 41 -28.04 -62.17 9.05
N GLU A 42 -28.43 -61.75 10.26
CA GLU A 42 -27.96 -62.32 11.53
C GLU A 42 -26.42 -62.51 11.63
N GLY A 43 -25.66 -61.68 10.91
CA GLY A 43 -24.20 -61.75 10.83
C GLY A 43 -23.62 -62.71 9.78
N ALA A 44 -24.46 -63.46 9.07
CA ALA A 44 -24.07 -64.30 7.94
C ALA A 44 -24.14 -63.53 6.61
N PRO A 45 -23.23 -63.76 5.66
CA PRO A 45 -23.28 -63.13 4.34
C PRO A 45 -24.55 -63.55 3.57
N VAL A 46 -25.08 -62.65 2.72
CA VAL A 46 -26.25 -62.93 1.86
C VAL A 46 -25.83 -62.96 0.39
N PRO A 47 -25.45 -64.13 -0.17
CA PRO A 47 -25.11 -64.28 -1.58
C PRO A 47 -26.29 -63.98 -2.50
N GLY A 48 -26.03 -63.37 -3.65
CA GLY A 48 -27.06 -63.06 -4.64
C GLY A 48 -27.97 -61.88 -4.27
N ALA A 49 -27.73 -61.21 -3.13
CA ALA A 49 -28.47 -60.00 -2.76
C ALA A 49 -28.32 -58.92 -3.86
N SER A 50 -29.44 -58.50 -4.44
CA SER A 50 -29.50 -57.40 -5.40
C SER A 50 -29.64 -56.08 -4.66
N VAL A 51 -28.59 -55.26 -4.69
CA VAL A 51 -28.47 -54.05 -3.88
C VAL A 51 -28.57 -52.81 -4.76
N ASP A 52 -29.54 -51.95 -4.48
CA ASP A 52 -29.66 -50.65 -5.14
C ASP A 52 -28.65 -49.68 -4.53
N VAL A 53 -27.80 -49.08 -5.36
CA VAL A 53 -26.82 -48.07 -4.93
C VAL A 53 -27.16 -46.73 -5.57
N GLU A 54 -27.28 -45.71 -4.74
CA GLU A 54 -27.63 -44.37 -5.16
C GLU A 54 -26.65 -43.33 -4.61
N ARG A 55 -26.58 -42.18 -5.28
CA ARG A 55 -25.74 -41.04 -4.92
C ARG A 55 -26.57 -39.79 -4.82
N TRP A 56 -26.26 -38.96 -3.81
CA TRP A 56 -26.87 -37.66 -3.65
C TRP A 56 -26.33 -36.66 -4.70
N ASP A 57 -27.21 -36.06 -5.50
CA ASP A 57 -26.83 -35.05 -6.50
C ASP A 57 -26.84 -33.61 -5.97
N GLY A 58 -27.42 -33.40 -4.78
CA GLY A 58 -27.70 -32.10 -4.18
C GLY A 58 -29.18 -31.90 -3.82
N ALA A 59 -30.08 -32.65 -4.45
CA ALA A 59 -31.53 -32.54 -4.29
C ALA A 59 -32.24 -33.89 -4.15
N ALA A 60 -31.75 -34.93 -4.83
CA ALA A 60 -32.31 -36.27 -4.80
C ALA A 60 -31.22 -37.34 -4.80
N TRP A 61 -31.63 -38.54 -4.39
CA TRP A 61 -30.85 -39.75 -4.59
C TRP A 61 -31.04 -40.24 -6.02
N GLN A 62 -29.93 -40.54 -6.70
CA GLN A 62 -29.91 -40.98 -8.09
C GLN A 62 -29.18 -42.33 -8.17
N PRO A 63 -29.69 -43.31 -8.94
CA PRO A 63 -28.97 -44.56 -9.17
C PRO A 63 -27.57 -44.31 -9.73
N VAL A 64 -26.57 -44.99 -9.19
CA VAL A 64 -25.21 -44.96 -9.77
C VAL A 64 -25.13 -45.88 -10.98
N THR A 65 -24.21 -45.59 -11.91
CA THR A 65 -23.94 -46.49 -13.03
C THR A 65 -23.53 -47.87 -12.51
N GLY A 66 -24.20 -48.93 -12.99
CA GLY A 66 -23.97 -50.31 -12.54
C GLY A 66 -24.84 -50.74 -11.36
N SER A 67 -25.76 -49.90 -10.88
CA SER A 67 -26.82 -50.31 -9.94
C SER A 67 -28.00 -50.98 -10.67
N PRO A 68 -28.66 -51.99 -10.08
CA PRO A 68 -28.29 -52.67 -8.83
C PRO A 68 -27.04 -53.54 -8.99
N VAL A 69 -26.29 -53.71 -7.90
CA VAL A 69 -25.14 -54.62 -7.84
C VAL A 69 -25.52 -55.90 -7.11
N VAL A 70 -24.97 -57.04 -7.54
CA VAL A 70 -25.27 -58.36 -6.95
C VAL A 70 -24.14 -58.80 -6.03
N ALA A 71 -24.48 -59.16 -4.79
CA ALA A 71 -23.51 -59.66 -3.81
C ALA A 71 -22.97 -61.06 -4.19
N GLY A 72 -21.65 -61.24 -4.06
CA GLY A 72 -20.98 -62.51 -4.25
C GLY A 72 -21.20 -63.49 -3.07
N ALA A 73 -20.51 -64.63 -3.11
CA ALA A 73 -20.61 -65.66 -2.08
C ALA A 73 -20.22 -65.21 -0.66
N ASP A 74 -19.44 -64.13 -0.56
CA ASP A 74 -19.03 -63.50 0.70
C ASP A 74 -19.99 -62.39 1.16
N GLY A 75 -21.14 -62.22 0.50
CA GLY A 75 -22.13 -61.18 0.81
C GLY A 75 -21.68 -59.78 0.41
N ARG A 76 -20.63 -59.64 -0.43
CA ARG A 76 -20.08 -58.35 -0.84
C ARG A 76 -20.34 -58.06 -2.31
N ALA A 77 -20.63 -56.79 -2.60
CA ALA A 77 -20.66 -56.24 -3.94
C ALA A 77 -19.75 -55.00 -4.01
N ALA A 78 -19.20 -54.71 -5.18
CA ALA A 78 -18.37 -53.54 -5.42
C ALA A 78 -18.93 -52.68 -6.55
N VAL A 79 -18.85 -51.36 -6.40
CA VAL A 79 -19.17 -50.40 -7.46
C VAL A 79 -18.11 -49.30 -7.50
N ASP A 80 -17.60 -49.01 -8.70
CA ASP A 80 -16.61 -47.96 -8.89
C ASP A 80 -17.30 -46.60 -9.03
N LEU A 81 -16.89 -45.65 -8.20
CA LEU A 81 -17.46 -44.31 -8.14
C LEU A 81 -16.36 -43.26 -8.27
N VAL A 82 -16.60 -42.23 -9.09
CA VAL A 82 -15.71 -41.06 -9.14
C VAL A 82 -15.95 -40.16 -7.94
N VAL A 83 -14.91 -39.81 -7.20
CA VAL A 83 -15.01 -38.87 -6.09
C VAL A 83 -15.24 -37.45 -6.63
N ASP A 84 -16.36 -36.83 -6.28
CA ASP A 84 -16.73 -35.49 -6.75
C ASP A 84 -15.93 -34.41 -5.99
N ARG A 85 -15.70 -33.25 -6.61
CA ARG A 85 -15.04 -32.10 -5.98
C ARG A 85 -15.94 -31.42 -4.94
N ALA A 86 -17.26 -31.54 -5.07
CA ALA A 86 -18.25 -31.07 -4.11
C ALA A 86 -18.50 -32.12 -3.01
N PRO A 87 -18.20 -31.83 -1.73
CA PRO A 87 -18.36 -32.80 -0.64
C PRO A 87 -19.78 -33.37 -0.52
N ALA A 88 -20.80 -32.54 -0.72
CA ALA A 88 -22.19 -32.95 -0.64
C ALA A 88 -22.55 -34.04 -1.66
N ARG A 89 -21.91 -34.03 -2.84
CA ARG A 89 -22.09 -35.03 -3.88
C ARG A 89 -21.34 -36.32 -3.61
N ASN A 90 -20.63 -36.47 -2.50
CA ASN A 90 -19.93 -37.72 -2.15
C ASN A 90 -20.71 -38.58 -1.15
N ARG A 91 -21.99 -38.26 -0.91
CA ARG A 91 -22.90 -39.12 -0.16
C ARG A 91 -23.45 -40.21 -1.07
N VAL A 92 -23.35 -41.44 -0.62
CA VAL A 92 -23.87 -42.64 -1.29
C VAL A 92 -24.70 -43.43 -0.30
N ARG A 93 -25.70 -44.13 -0.80
CA ARG A 93 -26.50 -45.08 -0.01
C ARG A 93 -26.65 -46.37 -0.77
N ALA A 94 -26.80 -47.46 -0.03
CA ALA A 94 -27.16 -48.74 -0.59
C ALA A 94 -28.40 -49.26 0.15
N SER A 95 -29.32 -49.90 -0.60
CA SER A 95 -30.57 -50.42 -0.06
C SER A 95 -30.79 -51.86 -0.48
N TYR A 96 -31.22 -52.69 0.47
CA TYR A 96 -31.62 -54.08 0.26
C TYR A 96 -32.72 -54.44 1.26
N ASP A 97 -33.80 -55.04 0.78
CA ASP A 97 -34.93 -55.54 1.59
C ASP A 97 -35.45 -54.52 2.63
N GLY A 98 -35.66 -53.27 2.20
CA GLY A 98 -36.15 -52.19 3.06
C GLY A 98 -35.12 -51.60 4.03
N VAL A 99 -33.90 -52.15 4.09
CA VAL A 99 -32.81 -51.63 4.91
C VAL A 99 -31.86 -50.79 4.05
N THR A 100 -31.50 -49.61 4.57
CA THR A 100 -30.60 -48.67 3.89
C THR A 100 -29.40 -48.35 4.76
N GLY A 101 -28.21 -48.33 4.16
CA GLY A 101 -26.98 -47.83 4.75
C GLY A 101 -26.44 -46.66 3.95
N GLU A 102 -25.85 -45.68 4.62
CA GLU A 102 -25.21 -44.53 3.97
C GLU A 102 -23.69 -44.54 4.18
N HIS A 103 -22.97 -43.93 3.25
CA HIS A 103 -21.54 -43.67 3.36
C HIS A 103 -21.17 -42.34 2.71
N GLN A 104 -20.16 -41.68 3.29
CA GLN A 104 -19.58 -40.46 2.74
C GLN A 104 -18.21 -40.79 2.16
N LEU A 105 -18.07 -40.77 0.84
CA LEU A 105 -16.78 -40.99 0.19
C LEU A 105 -15.79 -39.91 0.65
N THR A 106 -14.61 -40.36 1.08
CA THR A 106 -13.58 -39.47 1.61
C THR A 106 -12.73 -38.89 0.49
N ILE A 107 -12.74 -37.56 0.36
CA ILE A 107 -11.94 -36.84 -0.64
C ILE A 107 -10.50 -36.70 -0.15
N ARG A 108 -9.53 -37.11 -0.97
CA ARG A 108 -8.12 -36.75 -0.80
C ARG A 108 -7.81 -35.49 -1.63
N PRO A 109 -7.44 -34.35 -1.01
CA PRO A 109 -7.16 -33.13 -1.77
C PRO A 109 -5.97 -33.29 -2.72
N VAL A 110 -6.11 -32.78 -3.94
CA VAL A 110 -5.05 -32.82 -4.98
C VAL A 110 -4.05 -31.68 -4.80
N ALA A 111 -2.78 -31.94 -5.15
CA ALA A 111 -1.74 -30.93 -5.10
C ALA A 111 -2.04 -29.76 -6.05
N THR A 112 -1.70 -28.54 -5.64
CA THR A 112 -1.97 -27.32 -6.41
C THR A 112 -0.76 -26.42 -6.57
N ARG A 113 -0.86 -25.51 -7.54
CA ARG A 113 0.08 -24.43 -7.81
C ARG A 113 -0.65 -23.09 -7.83
N THR A 114 -0.16 -22.13 -7.04
CA THR A 114 -0.60 -20.73 -7.09
C THR A 114 0.47 -19.89 -7.77
N THR A 115 0.11 -19.03 -8.72
CA THR A 115 1.04 -18.12 -9.40
C THR A 115 0.52 -16.68 -9.40
N ILE A 116 1.46 -15.73 -9.58
CA ILE A 116 1.15 -14.33 -9.83
C ILE A 116 1.62 -13.99 -11.24
N THR A 117 0.80 -13.23 -11.98
CA THR A 117 1.19 -12.59 -13.24
C THR A 117 0.91 -11.11 -13.16
N ALA A 118 1.98 -10.31 -13.24
CA ALA A 118 1.91 -8.85 -13.24
C ALA A 118 3.18 -8.25 -13.85
N ARG A 119 3.14 -6.96 -14.21
CA ARG A 119 4.36 -6.22 -14.58
C ARG A 119 5.35 -6.19 -13.40
N SER A 120 6.64 -6.23 -13.69
CA SER A 120 7.71 -6.12 -12.67
C SER A 120 8.08 -4.68 -12.33
N ALA A 121 7.63 -3.71 -13.11
CA ALA A 121 7.83 -2.28 -12.86
C ALA A 121 6.60 -1.44 -13.23
N ILE A 122 6.41 -0.35 -12.50
CA ILE A 122 5.35 0.63 -12.76
C ILE A 122 5.78 2.06 -12.40
N VAL A 123 5.38 3.03 -13.23
CA VAL A 123 5.58 4.45 -12.94
C VAL A 123 4.66 4.88 -11.79
N ASP A 124 5.21 5.59 -10.79
CA ASP A 124 4.48 6.02 -9.60
C ASP A 124 3.17 6.73 -9.92
N GLY A 125 2.14 6.35 -9.18
CA GLY A 125 0.80 6.90 -9.35
C GLY A 125 -0.01 6.28 -10.49
N ARG A 126 0.57 5.43 -11.36
CA ARG A 126 -0.20 4.62 -12.32
C ARG A 126 -0.82 3.40 -11.65
N ARG A 127 -1.83 2.83 -12.31
CA ARG A 127 -2.51 1.60 -11.88
C ARG A 127 -2.11 0.42 -12.77
N MET A 128 -2.13 -0.79 -12.23
CA MET A 128 -1.93 -2.04 -12.96
C MET A 128 -2.75 -3.17 -12.37
N TYR A 129 -3.11 -4.15 -13.20
CA TYR A 129 -3.66 -5.40 -12.71
C TYR A 129 -2.55 -6.34 -12.25
N LEU A 130 -2.80 -7.03 -11.14
CA LEU A 130 -2.10 -8.22 -10.70
C LEU A 130 -3.09 -9.38 -10.76
N ARG A 131 -2.77 -10.41 -11.53
CA ARG A 131 -3.56 -11.63 -11.67
C ARG A 131 -2.95 -12.72 -10.79
N MET A 132 -3.82 -13.49 -10.14
CA MET A 132 -3.47 -14.65 -9.32
C MET A 132 -4.18 -15.85 -9.92
N ASP A 133 -3.43 -16.87 -10.30
CA ASP A 133 -3.95 -18.12 -10.83
C ASP A 133 -3.78 -19.21 -9.77
N TRP A 134 -4.78 -20.07 -9.63
CA TRP A 134 -4.75 -21.24 -8.76
C TRP A 134 -5.25 -22.46 -9.53
N ARG A 135 -4.35 -23.41 -9.75
CA ARG A 135 -4.57 -24.62 -10.56
C ARG A 135 -4.08 -25.85 -9.81
N THR A 136 -4.56 -27.03 -10.20
CA THR A 136 -3.92 -28.30 -9.80
C THR A 136 -2.51 -28.36 -10.39
N THR A 137 -1.64 -29.24 -9.87
CA THR A 137 -0.32 -29.46 -10.48
C THR A 137 -0.41 -30.03 -11.90
N ALA A 138 -1.54 -30.67 -12.26
CA ALA A 138 -1.86 -31.13 -13.61
C ALA A 138 -2.37 -30.02 -14.54
N GLY A 139 -2.73 -28.84 -14.01
CA GLY A 139 -3.15 -27.69 -14.80
C GLY A 139 -4.65 -27.37 -14.77
N ASP A 140 -5.47 -28.19 -14.10
CA ASP A 140 -6.91 -27.93 -14.00
C ASP A 140 -7.18 -26.66 -13.17
N PRO A 141 -8.17 -25.84 -13.56
CA PRO A 141 -8.56 -24.69 -12.75
C PRO A 141 -9.14 -25.13 -11.41
N VAL A 142 -8.87 -24.34 -10.37
CA VAL A 142 -9.60 -24.41 -9.09
C VAL A 142 -10.64 -23.28 -9.08
N PRO A 143 -11.88 -23.51 -9.55
CA PRO A 143 -12.94 -22.51 -9.53
C PRO A 143 -13.48 -22.26 -8.12
N ALA A 144 -14.10 -21.11 -7.91
CA ALA A 144 -14.68 -20.69 -6.62
C ALA A 144 -13.72 -20.76 -5.42
N GLY A 145 -12.41 -20.84 -5.67
CA GLY A 145 -11.37 -21.01 -4.69
C GLY A 145 -10.95 -19.67 -4.06
N LYS A 146 -10.62 -19.68 -2.77
CA LYS A 146 -10.13 -18.49 -2.07
C LYS A 146 -8.62 -18.34 -2.23
N VAL A 147 -8.20 -17.23 -2.84
CA VAL A 147 -6.80 -16.84 -2.98
C VAL A 147 -6.55 -15.56 -2.20
N VAL A 148 -5.62 -15.60 -1.24
CA VAL A 148 -5.19 -14.41 -0.49
C VAL A 148 -3.96 -13.81 -1.11
N LEU A 149 -4.05 -12.53 -1.47
CA LEU A 149 -2.91 -11.73 -1.86
C LEU A 149 -2.28 -11.11 -0.62
N GLN A 150 -0.98 -11.28 -0.45
CA GLN A 150 -0.19 -10.60 0.57
C GLN A 150 0.85 -9.68 -0.08
N ARG A 151 1.13 -8.56 0.58
CA ARG A 151 2.20 -7.62 0.24
C ARG A 151 3.18 -7.53 1.41
N ARG A 152 4.47 -7.55 1.13
CA ARG A 152 5.51 -7.33 2.13
C ARG A 152 5.81 -5.84 2.27
N LEU A 153 5.61 -5.29 3.46
CA LEU A 153 5.95 -3.91 3.84
C LEU A 153 6.79 -3.98 5.12
N ASP A 154 7.93 -3.29 5.16
CA ASP A 154 8.85 -3.23 6.31
C ASP A 154 9.22 -4.63 6.85
N GLY A 155 9.54 -5.54 5.94
CA GLY A 155 9.92 -6.91 6.27
C GLY A 155 8.77 -7.84 6.64
N ARG A 156 7.54 -7.36 6.85
CA ARG A 156 6.37 -8.16 7.27
C ARG A 156 5.37 -8.34 6.13
N TRP A 157 4.82 -9.56 6.00
CA TRP A 157 3.72 -9.84 5.07
C TRP A 157 2.39 -9.36 5.66
N ARG A 158 1.61 -8.62 4.87
CA ARG A 158 0.27 -8.14 5.23
C ARG A 158 -0.71 -8.53 4.14
N THR A 159 -1.92 -8.93 4.54
CA THR A 159 -3.02 -9.23 3.61
C THR A 159 -3.44 -7.95 2.87
N VAL A 160 -3.48 -8.04 1.54
CA VAL A 160 -4.07 -7.01 0.66
C VAL A 160 -5.55 -7.28 0.48
N GLY A 161 -5.93 -8.55 0.34
CA GLY A 161 -7.31 -8.99 0.23
C GLY A 161 -7.42 -10.49 -0.03
N THR A 162 -8.63 -10.99 0.11
CA THR A 162 -9.03 -12.36 -0.26
C THR A 162 -9.91 -12.29 -1.49
N PHE A 163 -9.58 -13.07 -2.50
CA PHE A 163 -10.25 -13.07 -3.80
C PHE A 163 -10.79 -14.47 -4.09
N THR A 164 -11.88 -14.54 -4.86
CA THR A 164 -12.45 -15.81 -5.33
C THR A 164 -12.06 -16.01 -6.78
N THR A 165 -11.52 -17.17 -7.14
CA THR A 165 -11.21 -17.51 -8.52
C THR A 165 -12.49 -17.73 -9.34
N ASN A 166 -12.44 -17.36 -10.61
CA ASN A 166 -13.49 -17.66 -11.58
C ASN A 166 -13.39 -19.11 -12.10
N GLU A 167 -14.25 -19.47 -13.05
CA GLU A 167 -14.25 -20.80 -13.70
C GLU A 167 -12.90 -21.19 -14.32
N ALA A 168 -12.14 -20.21 -14.80
CA ALA A 168 -10.81 -20.42 -15.36
C ALA A 168 -9.69 -20.49 -14.30
N GLY A 169 -10.04 -20.51 -13.02
CA GLY A 169 -9.11 -20.69 -11.89
C GLY A 169 -8.27 -19.46 -11.57
N TRP A 170 -8.72 -18.25 -11.89
CA TRP A 170 -7.96 -17.03 -11.59
C TRP A 170 -8.81 -15.89 -11.01
N ALA A 171 -8.14 -14.99 -10.30
CA ALA A 171 -8.68 -13.73 -9.80
C ALA A 171 -7.71 -12.57 -10.11
N ARG A 172 -8.21 -11.33 -10.15
CA ARG A 172 -7.36 -10.15 -10.39
C ARG A 172 -7.68 -9.01 -9.45
N VAL A 173 -6.68 -8.19 -9.16
CA VAL A 173 -6.83 -6.95 -8.39
C VAL A 173 -6.17 -5.79 -9.11
N LEU A 174 -6.80 -4.62 -9.07
CA LEU A 174 -6.23 -3.37 -9.56
C LEU A 174 -5.40 -2.73 -8.45
N LEU A 175 -4.08 -2.60 -8.67
CA LEU A 175 -3.13 -2.03 -7.72
C LEU A 175 -2.65 -0.65 -8.15
N ARG A 176 -2.27 0.16 -7.17
CA ARG A 176 -1.54 1.44 -7.36
C ARG A 176 -0.31 1.50 -6.45
N PRO A 177 0.74 0.69 -6.69
CA PRO A 177 1.94 0.70 -5.86
C PRO A 177 2.58 2.10 -5.80
N ARG A 178 2.94 2.55 -4.59
CA ARG A 178 3.56 3.87 -4.33
C ARG A 178 5.01 3.79 -3.83
N VAL A 179 5.46 2.56 -3.61
CA VAL A 179 6.80 2.16 -3.16
C VAL A 179 7.06 0.76 -3.70
N ASP A 180 8.33 0.37 -3.78
CA ASP A 180 8.74 -0.98 -4.14
C ASP A 180 8.04 -2.00 -3.26
N SER A 181 7.56 -3.08 -3.88
CA SER A 181 6.65 -4.00 -3.23
C SER A 181 6.90 -5.43 -3.64
N ARG A 182 6.88 -6.33 -2.67
CA ARG A 182 6.91 -7.78 -2.89
C ARG A 182 5.52 -8.35 -2.62
N PHE A 183 5.02 -9.17 -3.53
CA PHE A 183 3.72 -9.82 -3.43
C PHE A 183 3.85 -11.33 -3.43
N ARG A 184 2.94 -12.02 -2.74
CA ARG A 184 2.72 -13.46 -2.87
C ARG A 184 1.23 -13.75 -2.79
N ALA A 185 0.80 -14.80 -3.47
CA ALA A 185 -0.57 -15.29 -3.44
C ALA A 185 -0.61 -16.64 -2.72
N ILE A 186 -1.68 -16.87 -1.96
CA ILE A 186 -1.89 -18.10 -1.19
C ILE A 186 -3.24 -18.67 -1.62
N GLY A 187 -3.25 -19.76 -2.38
CA GLY A 187 -4.44 -20.58 -2.55
C GLY A 187 -4.73 -21.28 -1.23
N HIS A 188 -5.84 -20.95 -0.57
CA HIS A 188 -6.10 -21.33 0.83
C HIS A 188 -6.28 -22.83 1.08
N GLY A 189 -6.47 -23.61 0.01
CA GLY A 189 -6.97 -24.97 0.11
C GLY A 189 -8.49 -25.00 0.29
N ASN A 190 -9.09 -26.13 -0.07
CA ASN A 190 -10.50 -26.46 0.16
C ASN A 190 -10.62 -27.99 0.27
N ALA A 191 -11.85 -28.52 0.27
CA ALA A 191 -12.11 -29.94 0.45
C ALA A 191 -11.43 -30.86 -0.59
N TRP A 192 -11.13 -30.35 -1.80
CA TRP A 192 -10.57 -31.16 -2.89
C TRP A 192 -9.23 -30.64 -3.42
N ALA A 193 -8.83 -29.41 -3.09
CA ALA A 193 -7.60 -28.79 -3.55
C ALA A 193 -6.71 -28.42 -2.36
N GLN A 194 -5.45 -28.85 -2.39
CA GLN A 194 -4.47 -28.51 -1.35
C GLN A 194 -4.11 -27.03 -1.36
N ARG A 195 -3.68 -26.51 -0.20
CA ARG A 195 -3.13 -25.17 -0.06
C ARG A 195 -1.80 -25.05 -0.83
N SER A 196 -1.58 -23.92 -1.51
CA SER A 196 -0.28 -23.60 -2.13
C SER A 196 0.07 -22.11 -2.01
N ILE A 197 1.36 -21.78 -2.09
CA ILE A 197 1.88 -20.41 -2.01
C ILE A 197 2.68 -20.12 -3.28
N SER A 198 2.46 -18.96 -3.90
CA SER A 198 3.24 -18.54 -5.06
C SER A 198 4.67 -18.15 -4.70
N ALA A 199 5.54 -18.15 -5.71
CA ALA A 199 6.79 -17.40 -5.64
C ALA A 199 6.52 -15.91 -5.34
N THR A 200 7.54 -15.22 -4.81
CA THR A 200 7.44 -13.78 -4.56
C THR A 200 7.55 -13.00 -5.87
N HIS A 201 6.58 -12.14 -6.15
CA HIS A 201 6.59 -11.23 -7.30
C HIS A 201 7.02 -9.82 -6.86
N LEU A 202 8.12 -9.31 -7.42
CA LEU A 202 8.62 -7.95 -7.14
C LEU A 202 7.99 -6.95 -8.11
N ILE A 203 7.57 -5.80 -7.57
CA ILE A 203 7.16 -4.63 -8.34
C ILE A 203 8.05 -3.45 -7.94
N ASP A 204 8.86 -3.00 -8.89
CA ASP A 204 9.68 -1.79 -8.86
C ASP A 204 8.80 -0.55 -9.14
N ASN A 205 8.73 0.38 -8.19
CA ASN A 205 8.05 1.65 -8.36
C ASN A 205 9.05 2.66 -8.91
N ARG A 206 8.82 3.14 -10.14
CA ARG A 206 9.72 4.08 -10.81
C ARG A 206 9.22 5.52 -10.72
N PRO A 207 10.12 6.51 -10.59
CA PRO A 207 9.73 7.91 -10.60
C PRO A 207 9.11 8.31 -11.95
N PRO A 208 8.08 9.18 -11.95
CA PRO A 208 7.52 9.74 -13.18
C PRO A 208 8.38 10.88 -13.76
N GLY A 209 9.23 11.49 -12.95
CA GLY A 209 10.16 12.55 -13.34
C GLY A 209 11.60 12.04 -13.45
N VAL A 210 12.49 12.92 -13.89
CA VAL A 210 13.91 12.61 -14.06
C VAL A 210 14.64 12.87 -12.74
N PRO A 211 15.28 11.85 -12.12
CA PRO A 211 16.12 12.05 -10.94
C PRO A 211 17.24 13.05 -11.21
N VAL A 212 17.61 13.82 -10.19
CA VAL A 212 18.72 14.77 -10.24
C VAL A 212 20.03 13.99 -10.23
N ARG A 213 20.91 14.31 -11.18
CA ARG A 213 22.32 13.89 -11.16
C ARG A 213 23.16 15.08 -10.72
N LEU A 214 23.78 14.97 -9.56
CA LEU A 214 24.70 15.98 -9.05
C LEU A 214 26.10 15.75 -9.64
N PRO A 215 26.94 16.80 -9.76
CA PRO A 215 28.32 16.63 -10.20
C PRO A 215 29.10 15.68 -9.27
N ALA A 216 30.12 15.02 -9.81
CA ALA A 216 31.01 14.18 -9.01
C ALA A 216 31.62 14.97 -7.84
N GLY A 217 31.70 14.35 -6.67
CA GLY A 217 32.21 14.99 -5.45
C GLY A 217 31.29 16.02 -4.80
N ALA A 218 30.06 16.20 -5.31
CA ALA A 218 29.09 17.09 -4.66
C ALA A 218 28.75 16.58 -3.24
N PRO A 219 28.87 17.42 -2.20
CA PRO A 219 28.60 17.00 -0.83
C PRO A 219 27.09 16.80 -0.63
N SER A 220 26.73 15.87 0.24
CA SER A 220 25.33 15.64 0.64
C SER A 220 24.92 16.52 1.82
N PRO A 221 23.62 16.87 1.95
CA PRO A 221 23.11 17.59 3.12
C PRO A 221 23.54 16.94 4.44
N ARG A 222 23.99 17.77 5.40
CA ARG A 222 24.43 17.31 6.74
C ARG A 222 23.28 16.84 7.61
N VAL A 223 22.07 17.35 7.37
CA VAL A 223 20.86 16.96 8.11
C VAL A 223 20.00 16.10 7.20
N ARG A 224 19.75 14.85 7.63
CA ARG A 224 18.83 13.95 6.94
C ARG A 224 17.39 14.24 7.35
N LEU A 225 16.50 14.28 6.37
CA LEU A 225 15.07 14.44 6.58
C LEU A 225 14.34 13.16 6.20
N PRO A 226 13.23 12.82 6.89
CA PRO A 226 12.33 11.79 6.39
C PRO A 226 11.81 12.18 5.00
N ALA A 227 11.47 11.19 4.19
CA ALA A 227 10.88 11.45 2.88
C ALA A 227 9.46 12.03 3.05
N GLN A 228 9.16 13.15 2.40
CA GLN A 228 7.82 13.73 2.42
C GLN A 228 6.80 12.79 1.76
N ALA A 229 5.53 12.91 2.14
CA ALA A 229 4.47 12.08 1.56
C ALA A 229 4.44 12.22 0.03
N ARG A 230 4.19 11.11 -0.67
CA ARG A 230 3.95 11.10 -2.12
C ARG A 230 2.69 11.90 -2.42
N ALA A 231 2.71 12.74 -3.46
CA ALA A 231 1.51 13.45 -3.91
C ALA A 231 0.43 12.45 -4.37
N SER A 232 -0.82 12.66 -3.95
CA SER A 232 -1.98 11.86 -4.35
C SER A 232 -2.78 12.52 -5.48
N THR A 233 -2.74 13.86 -5.56
CA THR A 233 -3.43 14.71 -6.52
C THR A 233 -2.63 14.92 -7.81
N ALA A 234 -3.30 15.42 -8.86
CA ALA A 234 -2.69 15.78 -10.13
C ALA A 234 -2.12 17.21 -10.09
N GLY A 235 -1.20 17.54 -11.00
CA GLY A 235 -0.66 18.90 -11.10
C GLY A 235 0.09 19.37 -9.84
N ALA A 236 0.36 20.69 -9.80
CA ALA A 236 0.96 21.34 -8.64
C ALA A 236 0.00 21.36 -7.43
N ASP A 237 -1.32 21.39 -7.67
CA ASP A 237 -2.35 21.32 -6.63
C ASP A 237 -2.07 22.32 -5.48
N ALA A 238 -1.81 23.58 -5.82
CA ALA A 238 -1.49 24.61 -4.83
C ALA A 238 -2.75 24.94 -4.01
N VAL A 239 -2.68 24.70 -2.70
CA VAL A 239 -3.78 24.94 -1.76
C VAL A 239 -3.30 25.93 -0.70
N VAL A 240 -3.91 27.12 -0.69
CA VAL A 240 -3.63 28.19 0.27
C VAL A 240 -4.77 28.22 1.29
N THR A 241 -4.42 28.20 2.57
CA THR A 241 -5.39 28.22 3.69
C THR A 241 -4.96 29.21 4.77
N ALA A 242 -5.91 29.65 5.60
CA ALA A 242 -5.57 30.24 6.89
C ALA A 242 -4.75 29.23 7.74
N ILE A 243 -3.90 29.70 8.66
CA ILE A 243 -3.06 28.82 9.47
C ILE A 243 -3.96 27.96 10.40
N PRO A 244 -4.00 26.63 10.24
CA PRO A 244 -4.77 25.76 11.14
C PRO A 244 -4.21 25.80 12.56
N ALA A 245 -5.05 25.55 13.57
CA ALA A 245 -4.65 25.65 14.99
C ALA A 245 -3.43 24.78 15.33
N GLY A 246 -3.42 23.51 14.91
CA GLY A 246 -2.29 22.61 15.15
C GLY A 246 -0.98 23.06 14.46
N VAL A 247 -1.07 23.75 13.32
CA VAL A 247 0.10 24.34 12.65
C VAL A 247 0.58 25.58 13.40
N TRP A 248 -0.35 26.43 13.82
CA TRP A 248 -0.02 27.60 14.62
C TRP A 248 0.70 27.22 15.92
N ASN A 249 0.16 26.24 16.64
CA ASN A 249 0.73 25.77 17.91
C ASN A 249 2.16 25.24 17.75
N SER A 250 2.50 24.64 16.60
CA SER A 250 3.88 24.20 16.35
C SER A 250 4.82 25.34 15.94
N MET A 251 4.29 26.45 15.43
CA MET A 251 5.06 27.63 15.05
C MET A 251 5.41 28.52 16.26
N VAL A 252 4.48 28.65 17.23
CA VAL A 252 4.68 29.50 18.43
C VAL A 252 5.86 28.99 19.26
N GLY A 253 6.76 29.91 19.64
CA GLY A 253 8.02 29.59 20.32
C GLY A 253 9.10 29.01 19.39
N ARG A 254 8.84 29.00 18.07
CA ARG A 254 9.77 28.52 17.04
C ARG A 254 9.91 29.57 15.94
N SER A 255 9.19 29.39 14.83
CA SER A 255 9.20 30.34 13.71
C SER A 255 8.37 31.58 13.96
N TRP A 256 7.56 31.60 15.03
CA TRP A 256 6.79 32.76 15.49
C TRP A 256 6.92 32.92 17.01
N HIS A 257 7.02 34.16 17.50
CA HIS A 257 7.02 34.50 18.92
C HIS A 257 6.46 35.92 19.14
N ARG A 258 6.28 36.33 20.40
CA ARG A 258 5.87 37.71 20.74
C ARG A 258 6.90 38.69 20.19
N GLY A 259 6.44 39.75 19.53
CA GLY A 259 7.30 40.75 18.86
C GLY A 259 7.50 40.52 17.36
N CYS A 260 6.97 39.42 16.80
CA CYS A 260 6.95 39.21 15.36
C CYS A 260 6.03 40.20 14.64
N PRO A 261 6.45 40.74 13.48
CA PRO A 261 5.72 41.82 12.80
C PRO A 261 4.43 41.34 12.11
N VAL A 262 4.28 40.03 11.89
CA VAL A 262 3.11 39.44 11.24
C VAL A 262 2.45 38.45 12.19
N GLY A 263 1.22 38.76 12.61
CA GLY A 263 0.39 37.85 13.40
C GLY A 263 -0.20 36.71 12.56
N ARG A 264 -0.84 35.75 13.24
CA ARG A 264 -1.47 34.57 12.60
C ARG A 264 -2.40 34.93 11.44
N SER A 265 -3.22 35.98 11.60
CA SER A 265 -4.18 36.45 10.59
C SER A 265 -3.51 36.95 9.30
N GLY A 266 -2.27 37.44 9.39
CA GLY A 266 -1.47 37.89 8.26
C GLY A 266 -0.69 36.77 7.55
N LEU A 267 -0.71 35.55 8.07
CA LEU A 267 -0.01 34.40 7.50
C LEU A 267 -0.98 33.42 6.83
N ARG A 268 -0.47 32.69 5.83
CA ARG A 268 -1.17 31.61 5.13
C ARG A 268 -0.27 30.41 5.02
N LEU A 269 -0.90 29.23 5.05
CA LEU A 269 -0.25 27.96 4.82
C LEU A 269 -0.49 27.57 3.37
N LEU A 270 0.58 27.47 2.60
CA LEU A 270 0.60 26.89 1.26
C LEU A 270 0.97 25.41 1.37
N ARG A 271 0.14 24.56 0.80
CA ARG A 271 0.47 23.17 0.50
C ARG A 271 0.56 23.00 -1.01
N ILE A 272 1.63 22.39 -1.51
CA ILE A 272 1.84 22.28 -2.96
C ILE A 272 2.63 21.02 -3.31
N ASN A 273 2.33 20.44 -4.47
CA ASN A 273 3.10 19.35 -5.04
C ASN A 273 4.38 19.88 -5.69
N TYR A 274 5.50 19.18 -5.49
CA TYR A 274 6.79 19.49 -6.10
C TYR A 274 7.49 18.20 -6.56
N TRP A 275 8.47 18.32 -7.46
CA TRP A 275 9.34 17.20 -7.86
C TRP A 275 10.53 17.10 -6.92
N ASP A 276 10.71 15.96 -6.25
CA ASP A 276 11.90 15.72 -5.45
C ASP A 276 13.11 15.37 -6.32
N TYR A 277 14.29 15.32 -5.70
CA TYR A 277 15.53 14.99 -6.40
C TYR A 277 15.57 13.54 -6.90
N HIS A 278 14.69 12.67 -6.40
CA HIS A 278 14.54 11.29 -6.88
C HIS A 278 13.54 11.20 -8.05
N GLY A 279 13.02 12.32 -8.55
CA GLY A 279 12.10 12.36 -9.69
C GLY A 279 10.65 12.04 -9.32
N TYR A 280 10.30 12.00 -8.03
CA TYR A 280 8.94 11.74 -7.59
C TYR A 280 8.20 12.99 -7.16
N ARG A 281 6.88 12.93 -7.26
CA ARG A 281 6.02 14.01 -6.79
C ARG A 281 5.80 13.89 -5.28
N ARG A 282 6.12 14.94 -4.55
CA ARG A 282 5.96 15.07 -3.10
C ARG A 282 5.02 16.21 -2.76
N ARG A 283 4.48 16.20 -1.55
CA ARG A 283 3.67 17.31 -1.00
C ARG A 283 4.47 18.11 0.02
N GLY A 284 4.67 19.39 -0.29
CA GLY A 284 5.39 20.37 0.53
C GLY A 284 4.46 21.32 1.30
N GLU A 285 5.01 21.97 2.31
CA GLU A 285 4.35 23.02 3.09
C GLU A 285 5.25 24.25 3.26
N LEU A 286 4.67 25.44 3.07
CA LEU A 286 5.30 26.73 3.35
C LEU A 286 4.32 27.64 4.09
N VAL A 287 4.85 28.48 4.98
CA VAL A 287 4.09 29.58 5.59
C VAL A 287 4.59 30.88 5.00
N ALA A 288 3.69 31.74 4.55
CA ALA A 288 4.04 33.03 3.94
C ALA A 288 2.99 34.09 4.29
N ALA A 289 3.30 35.36 4.05
CA ALA A 289 2.35 36.44 4.24
C ALA A 289 1.20 36.37 3.23
N ALA A 290 -0.02 36.69 3.69
CA ALA A 290 -1.24 36.59 2.92
C ALA A 290 -1.18 37.40 1.60
N GLY A 291 -0.51 38.55 1.61
CA GLY A 291 -0.40 39.42 0.43
C GLY A 291 0.50 38.88 -0.69
N VAL A 292 1.34 37.86 -0.43
CA VAL A 292 2.33 37.37 -1.40
C VAL A 292 2.35 35.85 -1.57
N VAL A 293 1.60 35.11 -0.74
CA VAL A 293 1.54 33.64 -0.83
C VAL A 293 1.11 33.13 -2.21
N HIS A 294 0.26 33.88 -2.93
CA HIS A 294 -0.16 33.51 -4.28
C HIS A 294 0.94 33.72 -5.34
N GLN A 295 1.84 34.69 -5.15
CA GLN A 295 3.04 34.83 -6.00
C GLN A 295 3.97 33.63 -5.81
N MET A 296 4.21 33.24 -4.56
CA MET A 296 5.01 32.04 -4.25
C MET A 296 4.35 30.77 -4.79
N ALA A 297 3.03 30.62 -4.62
CA ALA A 297 2.27 29.49 -5.16
C ALA A 297 2.37 29.41 -6.69
N GLY A 298 2.24 30.55 -7.39
CA GLY A 298 2.38 30.63 -8.84
C GLY A 298 3.79 30.23 -9.31
N ALA A 299 4.82 30.75 -8.67
CA ALA A 299 6.21 30.42 -8.99
C ALA A 299 6.51 28.93 -8.81
N LEU A 300 6.09 28.36 -7.68
CA LEU A 300 6.29 26.95 -7.37
C LEU A 300 5.44 26.03 -8.27
N ALA A 301 4.24 26.46 -8.67
CA ALA A 301 3.42 25.74 -9.63
C ALA A 301 4.06 25.73 -11.03
N GLU A 302 4.65 26.84 -11.46
CA GLU A 302 5.38 26.90 -12.73
C GLU A 302 6.67 26.08 -12.68
N MET A 303 7.40 26.09 -11.57
CA MET A 303 8.52 25.16 -11.34
C MET A 303 8.07 23.70 -11.44
N TYR A 304 6.93 23.34 -10.84
CA TYR A 304 6.36 22.00 -10.94
C TYR A 304 6.03 21.63 -12.39
N ALA A 305 5.42 22.54 -13.15
CA ALA A 305 5.10 22.34 -14.57
C ALA A 305 6.38 22.13 -15.41
N ALA A 306 7.42 22.91 -15.13
CA ALA A 306 8.75 22.79 -15.73
C ALA A 306 9.57 21.58 -15.23
N ARG A 307 9.04 20.76 -14.32
CA ARG A 307 9.73 19.62 -13.68
C ARG A 307 11.07 19.99 -13.03
N LEU A 308 11.13 21.20 -12.48
CA LEU A 308 12.28 21.70 -11.73
C LEU A 308 12.28 21.13 -10.30
N PRO A 309 13.37 20.47 -9.87
CA PRO A 309 13.40 19.78 -8.60
C PRO A 309 13.52 20.72 -7.40
N ILE A 310 12.80 20.40 -6.34
CA ILE A 310 13.00 20.95 -5.00
C ILE A 310 13.41 19.79 -4.09
N ARG A 311 14.48 19.96 -3.31
CA ARG A 311 15.01 18.88 -2.48
C ARG A 311 14.04 18.50 -1.36
N SER A 312 13.60 19.50 -0.61
CA SER A 312 12.57 19.37 0.42
C SER A 312 11.88 20.71 0.67
N MET A 313 10.66 20.63 1.21
CA MET A 313 9.79 21.76 1.50
C MET A 313 9.00 21.45 2.78
N TYR A 314 9.70 21.46 3.89
CA TYR A 314 9.17 21.43 5.24
C TYR A 314 9.06 22.86 5.78
N ARG A 315 8.03 23.12 6.59
CA ARG A 315 7.97 24.36 7.34
C ARG A 315 9.15 24.45 8.30
N VAL A 316 9.72 25.64 8.43
CA VAL A 316 10.95 25.87 9.20
C VAL A 316 10.78 25.58 10.71
N ASP A 317 9.56 25.66 11.27
CA ASP A 317 9.28 25.31 12.67
C ASP A 317 9.66 23.86 13.04
N ARG A 318 9.70 22.97 12.03
CA ARG A 318 10.11 21.57 12.21
C ARG A 318 11.58 21.39 12.59
N PHE A 319 12.40 22.44 12.43
CA PHE A 319 13.84 22.38 12.73
C PHE A 319 14.20 22.80 14.16
N GLY A 320 13.21 23.22 14.96
CA GLY A 320 13.44 23.61 16.37
C GLY A 320 13.71 25.09 16.55
N TRP A 321 13.86 25.52 17.80
CA TRP A 321 14.24 26.88 18.17
C TRP A 321 15.76 27.03 18.17
N SER A 322 16.25 28.19 17.72
CA SER A 322 17.65 28.59 17.83
C SER A 322 17.75 29.81 18.74
N GLY A 323 18.42 29.65 19.90
CA GLY A 323 18.69 30.77 20.81
C GLY A 323 19.55 31.87 20.17
N ARG A 324 20.41 31.49 19.20
CA ARG A 324 21.25 32.43 18.44
C ARG A 324 20.44 33.29 17.48
N LEU A 325 19.48 32.69 16.76
CA LEU A 325 18.66 33.40 15.78
C LEU A 325 17.43 34.05 16.42
N GLN A 326 17.06 33.64 17.63
CA GLN A 326 15.79 33.97 18.29
C GLN A 326 14.61 33.67 17.36
N GLY A 327 14.60 32.46 16.79
CA GLY A 327 13.59 31.99 15.85
C GLY A 327 13.80 30.51 15.52
N ALA A 328 13.15 30.02 14.46
CA ALA A 328 13.37 28.64 14.04
C ALA A 328 14.80 28.45 13.50
N ASP A 329 15.39 27.26 13.74
CA ASP A 329 16.79 26.94 13.39
C ASP A 329 17.01 26.87 11.87
N ASP A 330 17.33 28.04 11.33
CA ASP A 330 17.59 28.27 9.92
C ASP A 330 18.87 27.58 9.44
N TYR A 331 19.90 27.49 10.28
CA TYR A 331 21.13 26.78 9.93
C TYR A 331 20.88 25.29 9.73
N ARG A 332 20.06 24.69 10.60
CA ARG A 332 19.65 23.29 10.47
C ARG A 332 18.75 23.06 9.27
N SER A 333 17.84 23.99 8.98
CA SER A 333 17.00 23.99 7.75
C SER A 333 17.88 24.04 6.50
N MET A 334 18.83 24.99 6.44
CA MET A 334 19.76 25.14 5.34
C MET A 334 20.63 23.90 5.16
N ALA A 335 21.15 23.34 6.26
CA ALA A 335 21.98 22.14 6.26
C ALA A 335 21.23 20.86 5.83
N ALA A 336 19.90 20.89 5.83
CA ALA A 336 19.05 19.84 5.26
C ALA A 336 18.72 20.06 3.77
N GLY A 337 19.06 21.22 3.23
CA GLY A 337 18.67 21.64 1.89
C GLY A 337 17.17 21.90 1.77
N ASN A 338 16.56 22.46 2.82
CA ASN A 338 15.13 22.69 2.91
C ASN A 338 14.73 24.05 2.33
N SER A 339 13.72 24.06 1.48
CA SER A 339 13.11 25.30 0.99
C SER A 339 12.09 25.83 1.99
N SER A 340 12.16 27.12 2.32
CA SER A 340 11.34 27.71 3.38
C SER A 340 11.01 29.19 3.11
N ALA A 341 10.03 29.75 3.84
CA ALA A 341 9.58 31.13 3.63
C ALA A 341 9.50 31.90 4.96
N PHE A 342 8.38 31.90 5.68
CA PHE A 342 8.28 32.63 6.94
C PHE A 342 9.17 32.04 8.06
N ASN A 343 10.04 32.88 8.61
CA ASN A 343 10.80 32.63 9.84
C ASN A 343 11.02 33.98 10.55
N CYS A 344 10.29 34.22 11.63
CA CYS A 344 10.51 35.41 12.45
C CYS A 344 11.76 35.22 13.31
N ARG A 345 12.84 35.87 12.90
CA ARG A 345 14.17 35.74 13.50
C ARG A 345 15.04 36.96 13.22
N TRP A 346 16.16 37.05 13.92
CA TRP A 346 17.27 37.93 13.53
C TRP A 346 17.94 37.44 12.23
N VAL A 347 18.63 38.34 11.54
CA VAL A 347 19.45 38.03 10.36
C VAL A 347 20.58 37.06 10.78
N VAL A 348 20.88 36.11 9.89
CA VAL A 348 21.93 35.12 10.11
C VAL A 348 23.28 35.81 10.29
N GLY A 349 23.87 35.70 11.49
CA GLY A 349 25.16 36.33 11.80
C GLY A 349 25.11 37.82 12.15
N ARG A 350 23.92 38.42 12.31
CA ARG A 350 23.71 39.81 12.75
C ARG A 350 22.55 39.90 13.75
N GLY A 351 22.85 39.81 15.05
CA GLY A 351 21.85 39.97 16.11
C GLY A 351 21.26 41.38 16.13
N GLY A 352 19.96 41.51 16.45
CA GLY A 352 19.26 42.81 16.52
C GLY A 352 18.73 43.34 15.18
N VAL A 353 19.15 42.78 14.05
CA VAL A 353 18.61 43.12 12.71
C VAL A 353 17.59 42.09 12.29
N ARG A 354 16.35 42.50 12.00
CA ARG A 354 15.25 41.58 11.69
C ARG A 354 15.37 41.02 10.27
N SER A 355 15.29 39.70 10.12
CA SER A 355 15.38 39.07 8.79
C SER A 355 14.17 39.42 7.92
N PRO A 356 14.35 39.60 6.59
CA PRO A 356 13.25 39.71 5.63
C PRO A 356 12.21 38.58 5.71
N HIS A 357 12.65 37.37 6.08
CA HIS A 357 11.79 36.21 6.34
C HIS A 357 10.75 36.46 7.45
N SER A 358 11.01 37.39 8.36
CA SER A 358 10.10 37.74 9.46
C SER A 358 8.81 38.39 8.99
N TYR A 359 8.80 38.95 7.77
CA TYR A 359 7.62 39.54 7.15
C TYR A 359 6.86 38.54 6.28
N GLY A 360 7.34 37.29 6.15
CA GLY A 360 6.70 36.25 5.34
C GLY A 360 6.75 36.53 3.83
N ARG A 361 7.63 37.41 3.38
CA ARG A 361 7.77 37.81 1.97
C ARG A 361 8.96 37.18 1.25
N SER A 362 9.84 36.52 1.99
CA SER A 362 11.03 35.88 1.44
C SER A 362 10.79 34.39 1.22
N LEU A 363 11.47 33.83 0.22
CA LEU A 363 11.43 32.42 -0.15
C LEU A 363 12.85 31.95 -0.45
N ASP A 364 13.29 30.96 0.31
CA ASP A 364 14.53 30.24 0.06
C ASP A 364 14.27 28.92 -0.66
N ILE A 365 15.03 28.63 -1.71
CA ILE A 365 14.91 27.38 -2.48
C ILE A 365 16.24 26.62 -2.51
N ASN A 366 16.19 25.31 -2.24
CA ASN A 366 17.32 24.38 -2.37
C ASN A 366 18.62 24.93 -1.74
N THR A 367 18.52 25.35 -0.49
CA THR A 367 19.54 26.06 0.30
C THR A 367 20.92 25.36 0.33
N TRP A 368 20.95 24.04 0.18
CA TRP A 368 22.20 23.29 0.14
C TRP A 368 23.00 23.55 -1.14
N GLU A 369 22.30 23.61 -2.27
CA GLU A 369 22.87 23.90 -3.59
C GLU A 369 23.05 25.40 -3.86
N ASN A 370 22.36 26.26 -3.11
CA ASN A 370 22.31 27.70 -3.32
C ASN A 370 22.68 28.43 -2.02
N PRO A 371 23.94 28.37 -1.61
CA PRO A 371 24.37 28.86 -0.31
C PRO A 371 24.32 30.40 -0.19
N TYR A 372 24.35 30.83 1.07
CA TYR A 372 24.44 32.22 1.52
C TYR A 372 25.84 32.54 2.04
N ARG A 373 26.36 33.73 1.72
CA ARG A 373 27.62 34.26 2.25
C ARG A 373 27.35 35.04 3.54
N SER A 374 27.56 34.39 4.68
CA SER A 374 27.52 35.04 5.99
C SER A 374 28.85 35.73 6.32
N SER A 375 28.89 36.47 7.43
CA SER A 375 30.13 37.03 7.99
C SER A 375 31.18 35.98 8.37
N HIS A 376 30.76 34.72 8.59
CA HIS A 376 31.62 33.61 8.99
C HIS A 376 31.92 32.66 7.81
N GLY A 377 31.63 33.08 6.57
CA GLY A 377 31.80 32.28 5.36
C GLY A 377 30.49 31.70 4.83
N TRP A 378 30.62 30.77 3.88
CA TRP A 378 29.51 30.18 3.15
C TRP A 378 28.72 29.17 3.99
N VAL A 379 27.41 29.36 4.03
CA VAL A 379 26.47 28.46 4.70
C VAL A 379 25.41 27.98 3.71
N PRO A 380 25.01 26.70 3.74
CA PRO A 380 25.49 25.66 4.65
C PRO A 380 26.86 25.08 4.23
N ASN A 381 27.38 25.35 3.04
CA ASN A 381 28.67 24.82 2.59
C ASN A 381 29.37 25.75 1.59
N ALA A 382 30.70 25.65 1.50
CA ALA A 382 31.54 26.42 0.60
C ALA A 382 31.81 25.74 -0.76
N TRP A 383 31.22 24.58 -1.03
CA TRP A 383 31.48 23.83 -2.26
C TRP A 383 30.63 24.34 -3.43
N TRP A 384 29.36 24.64 -3.18
CA TRP A 384 28.43 25.10 -4.21
C TRP A 384 28.64 26.53 -4.76
N PRO A 385 29.16 27.54 -4.04
CA PRO A 385 29.16 28.93 -4.53
C PRO A 385 29.78 29.12 -5.92
N SER A 386 30.86 28.40 -6.24
CA SER A 386 31.53 28.47 -7.55
C SER A 386 30.99 27.50 -8.60
N ARG A 387 29.90 26.77 -8.31
CA ARG A 387 29.38 25.68 -9.13
C ARG A 387 27.90 25.88 -9.44
N SER A 388 27.53 25.61 -10.68
CA SER A 388 26.13 25.66 -11.15
C SER A 388 25.64 24.27 -11.58
N ASN A 389 24.33 24.11 -11.61
CA ASN A 389 23.64 22.96 -12.17
C ASN A 389 22.33 23.45 -12.79
N ALA A 390 22.09 23.10 -14.05
CA ALA A 390 20.97 23.60 -14.85
C ALA A 390 19.57 23.39 -14.24
N ARG A 391 19.43 22.47 -13.25
CA ARG A 391 18.15 22.16 -12.62
C ARG A 391 18.05 22.64 -11.17
N VAL A 392 19.18 22.72 -10.44
CA VAL A 392 19.14 22.86 -8.97
C VAL A 392 20.07 23.93 -8.38
N ALA A 393 21.07 24.44 -9.11
CA ALA A 393 22.04 25.39 -8.59
C ALA A 393 22.30 26.55 -9.57
N TRP A 394 21.90 27.77 -9.20
CA TRP A 394 21.94 28.93 -10.10
C TRP A 394 22.97 29.98 -9.69
N ARG A 395 23.71 30.52 -10.66
CA ARG A 395 24.72 31.58 -10.47
C ARG A 395 24.51 32.80 -11.37
N SER A 396 23.33 32.88 -11.98
CA SER A 396 22.96 33.91 -12.94
C SER A 396 21.44 34.08 -13.01
N SER A 397 20.98 35.29 -13.27
CA SER A 397 19.57 35.63 -13.53
C SER A 397 18.99 34.92 -14.76
N ARG A 398 19.84 34.38 -15.63
CA ARG A 398 19.43 33.60 -16.81
C ARG A 398 18.92 32.20 -16.45
N HIS A 399 19.21 31.69 -15.25
CA HIS A 399 18.78 30.36 -14.83
C HIS A 399 17.26 30.25 -14.79
N GLN A 400 16.70 29.11 -15.19
CA GLN A 400 15.26 28.92 -15.35
C GLN A 400 14.48 29.20 -14.06
N VAL A 401 14.96 28.74 -12.90
CA VAL A 401 14.37 29.04 -11.58
C VAL A 401 14.29 30.53 -11.33
N VAL A 402 15.39 31.28 -11.53
CA VAL A 402 15.43 32.73 -11.28
C VAL A 402 14.48 33.47 -12.22
N ARG A 403 14.40 33.06 -13.49
CA ARG A 403 13.44 33.62 -14.47
C ARG A 403 11.98 33.34 -14.08
N ILE A 404 11.68 32.15 -13.56
CA ILE A 404 10.34 31.81 -13.05
C ILE A 404 10.00 32.71 -11.86
N MET A 405 10.90 32.81 -10.88
CA MET A 405 10.70 33.67 -9.71
C MET A 405 10.40 35.11 -10.13
N ALA A 406 11.20 35.67 -11.03
CA ALA A 406 11.00 37.02 -11.55
C ALA A 406 9.63 37.20 -12.24
N ARG A 407 9.20 36.22 -13.06
CA ARG A 407 7.87 36.23 -13.70
C ARG A 407 6.70 36.23 -12.72
N HIS A 408 6.91 35.76 -11.49
CA HIS A 408 5.91 35.78 -10.42
C HIS A 408 6.09 36.93 -9.42
N GLY A 409 7.03 37.84 -9.67
CA GLY A 409 7.25 39.02 -8.83
C GLY A 409 8.18 38.75 -7.64
N LEU A 410 8.93 37.65 -7.65
CA LEU A 410 9.97 37.36 -6.68
C LEU A 410 11.33 37.78 -7.24
N ARG A 411 11.95 38.79 -6.62
CA ARG A 411 13.27 39.30 -7.00
C ARG A 411 14.36 38.44 -6.39
N TRP A 412 15.40 38.15 -7.18
CA TRP A 412 16.61 37.51 -6.68
C TRP A 412 17.53 38.57 -6.07
N THR A 413 17.18 39.00 -4.85
CA THR A 413 17.61 40.27 -4.25
C THR A 413 19.11 40.39 -4.06
N TYR A 414 19.78 39.32 -3.63
CA TYR A 414 21.20 39.36 -3.24
C TYR A 414 22.13 38.60 -4.20
N GLY A 415 21.58 38.09 -5.31
CA GLY A 415 22.35 37.41 -6.34
C GLY A 415 23.21 36.27 -5.78
N ASN A 416 24.47 36.21 -6.22
CA ASN A 416 25.41 35.17 -5.79
C ASN A 416 25.80 35.25 -4.31
N GLY A 417 25.57 36.38 -3.63
CA GLY A 417 25.83 36.54 -2.20
C GLY A 417 24.83 35.80 -1.32
N ASP A 418 23.60 35.61 -1.80
CA ASP A 418 22.57 34.79 -1.16
C ASP A 418 21.75 34.08 -2.24
N SER A 419 22.33 33.01 -2.80
CA SER A 419 21.77 32.41 -4.01
C SER A 419 20.38 31.85 -3.77
N GLN A 420 20.10 31.29 -2.60
CA GLN A 420 18.80 30.73 -2.23
C GLN A 420 17.65 31.76 -2.19
N HIS A 421 17.96 33.02 -1.91
CA HIS A 421 16.99 34.00 -1.40
C HIS A 421 16.25 34.76 -2.49
N PHE A 422 14.92 34.74 -2.41
CA PHE A 422 14.04 35.55 -3.25
C PHE A 422 13.05 36.37 -2.42
N ASP A 423 12.85 37.65 -2.77
CA ASP A 423 11.83 38.49 -2.14
C ASP A 423 10.65 38.75 -3.05
N ALA A 424 9.47 38.39 -2.59
CA ALA A 424 8.22 38.80 -3.20
C ALA A 424 8.06 40.33 -3.12
N VAL A 425 7.74 40.95 -4.25
CA VAL A 425 7.36 42.36 -4.36
C VAL A 425 5.86 42.42 -4.66
N PRO A 426 5.04 42.97 -3.76
CA PRO A 426 3.60 43.08 -3.98
C PRO A 426 3.30 43.82 -5.30
N ARG A 427 2.42 43.25 -6.14
CA ARG A 427 2.07 43.83 -7.44
C ARG A 427 1.04 44.95 -7.33
N HIS A 428 0.15 44.87 -6.32
CA HIS A 428 -0.84 45.89 -6.00
C HIS A 428 -1.08 45.87 -4.49
N GLY A 429 -0.77 46.97 -3.80
CA GLY A 429 -0.97 47.12 -2.36
C GLY A 429 -0.07 48.18 -1.77
N ARG A 430 -0.67 49.24 -1.23
CA ARG A 430 -0.01 50.27 -0.41
C ARG A 430 0.69 49.55 0.73
N LEU A 431 1.99 49.80 0.93
CA LEU A 431 2.68 49.42 2.16
C LEU A 431 1.85 49.97 3.32
N LEU A 432 1.35 49.11 4.21
CA LEU A 432 1.05 49.56 5.56
C LEU A 432 2.39 49.93 6.17
N VAL A 433 2.72 51.21 6.07
CA VAL A 433 3.80 51.82 6.85
C VAL A 433 3.39 51.61 8.29
N VAL A 434 4.08 50.71 8.98
CA VAL A 434 4.05 50.69 10.44
C VAL A 434 4.80 51.95 10.86
N PRO A 435 4.23 52.82 11.72
CA PRO A 435 4.93 54.01 12.19
C PRO A 435 6.30 53.62 12.78
N GLY A 436 7.37 54.26 12.31
CA GLY A 436 8.75 53.99 12.73
C GLY A 436 9.75 53.65 11.62
N CYS A 437 9.34 53.60 10.36
CA CYS A 437 10.24 53.43 9.20
C CYS A 437 10.24 54.65 8.27
N GLU A 438 10.30 55.86 8.84
CA GLU A 438 10.67 57.05 8.07
C GLU A 438 12.20 57.21 8.14
N GLY A 439 12.86 57.11 6.99
CA GLY A 439 14.23 57.61 6.81
C GLY A 439 15.38 56.61 6.78
N VAL A 440 15.19 55.31 7.03
CA VAL A 440 16.31 54.34 6.95
C VAL A 440 15.94 53.13 6.09
N VAL A 441 16.69 52.96 5.00
CA VAL A 441 16.70 51.73 4.19
C VAL A 441 16.95 50.54 5.12
N CYS A 442 15.92 49.73 5.31
CA CYS A 442 16.00 48.54 6.15
C CYS A 442 16.68 47.42 5.34
N HIS A 443 17.93 47.11 5.69
CA HIS A 443 18.67 45.93 5.21
C HIS A 443 18.29 44.66 5.96
#